data_AF-A0A7J4G4P2-F1
#
_entry.id   AF-A0A7J4G4P2-F1
#
_cell.length_a   1.000
_cell.length_b   1.000
_cell.length_c   1.000
_cell.angle_alpha   90.00
_cell.angle_beta   90.00
_cell.angle_gamma   90.00
#
_symmetry.space_group_name_H-M   'P 1'
#
loop_
_entity.id
_entity.type
_entity.pdbx_description
1 polymer ?
#
loop_
_entity_poly.entity_id
_entity_poly.type
_entity_poly.pdbx_seq_one_letter_code
_entity_poly.pdbx_strand_id
1 'polypeptide(L)'
;MNDNLNELKKRIAGEIVLSSLPGETIKKWREIFKISQVELSKNLGMGASVISDYESGRRKSPGIKMIEKFVDAIIEIDLERGGKVIREFISLYDTQEFKSFIICMKEFEKPVYIKEF
;
A
#
# COMPACT_ATOMS: atom_id res chain seq x y z
N MET A 1 -12.18 -9.59 13.59
CA MET A 1 -11.75 -9.70 12.17
C MET A 1 -11.83 -8.35 11.46
N ASN A 2 -12.91 -7.58 11.60
CA ASN A 2 -13.02 -6.23 11.01
C ASN A 2 -12.04 -5.21 11.60
N ASP A 3 -11.69 -5.29 12.88
CA ASP A 3 -10.80 -4.30 13.52
C ASP A 3 -9.36 -4.40 13.00
N ASN A 4 -8.84 -5.62 12.83
CA ASN A 4 -7.49 -5.83 12.28
C ASN A 4 -7.38 -5.38 10.81
N LEU A 5 -8.45 -5.55 10.04
CA LEU A 5 -8.52 -5.05 8.66
C LEU A 5 -8.54 -3.51 8.63
N ASN A 6 -9.32 -2.89 9.51
CA ASN A 6 -9.36 -1.43 9.64
C ASN A 6 -8.00 -0.86 10.07
N GLU A 7 -7.29 -1.56 10.95
CA GLU A 7 -5.94 -1.16 11.35
C GLU A 7 -4.94 -1.25 10.19
N LEU A 8 -5.00 -2.32 9.38
CA LEU A 8 -4.20 -2.43 8.17
C LEU A 8 -4.51 -1.28 7.20
N LYS A 9 -5.79 -0.97 6.95
CA LYS A 9 -6.18 0.17 6.10
C LYS A 9 -5.61 1.49 6.61
N LYS A 10 -5.74 1.77 7.90
CA LYS A 10 -5.19 2.99 8.54
C LYS A 10 -3.68 3.06 8.39
N ARG A 11 -2.99 1.94 8.54
CA ARG A 11 -1.53 1.87 8.40
C ARG A 11 -1.08 2.18 6.98
N ILE A 12 -1.71 1.55 5.99
CA ILE A 12 -1.41 1.81 4.57
C ILE A 12 -1.68 3.29 4.24
N ALA A 13 -2.85 3.80 4.61
CA ALA A 13 -3.21 5.20 4.38
C ALA A 13 -2.26 6.17 5.08
N GLY A 14 -1.90 5.88 6.33
CA GLY A 14 -0.96 6.69 7.12
C GLY A 14 0.43 6.74 6.49
N GLU A 15 0.94 5.61 5.99
CA GLU A 15 2.22 5.57 5.28
C GLU A 15 2.20 6.42 4.00
N ILE A 16 1.12 6.33 3.20
CA ILE A 16 0.97 7.15 1.98
C ILE A 16 0.94 8.64 2.32
N VAL A 17 0.21 9.03 3.38
CA VAL A 17 0.06 10.43 3.80
C VAL A 17 1.38 11.00 4.36
N LEU A 18 2.14 10.19 5.10
CA LEU A 18 3.36 10.62 5.77
C LEU A 18 4.61 10.52 4.88
N SER A 19 4.54 9.82 3.75
CA SER A 19 5.69 9.68 2.85
C SER A 19 6.05 10.98 2.15
N SER A 20 7.35 11.17 1.95
CA SER A 20 7.89 12.25 1.10
C SER A 20 7.59 12.03 -0.39
N LEU A 21 7.31 10.78 -0.78
CA LEU A 21 7.02 10.34 -2.15
C LEU A 21 5.72 9.51 -2.20
N PRO A 22 4.54 10.10 -1.98
CA PRO A 22 3.27 9.37 -1.89
C PRO A 22 2.94 8.49 -3.11
N GLY A 23 3.36 8.92 -4.31
CA GLY A 23 3.20 8.14 -5.53
C GLY A 23 3.99 6.84 -5.52
N GLU A 24 5.23 6.88 -5.05
CA GLU A 24 6.07 5.69 -4.89
C GLU A 24 5.52 4.77 -3.80
N THR A 25 4.98 5.33 -2.70
CA THR A 25 4.31 4.54 -1.66
C THR A 25 3.04 3.85 -2.15
N ILE A 26 2.23 4.52 -2.98
CA ILE A 26 1.10 3.88 -3.67
C ILE A 26 1.58 2.70 -4.52
N LYS A 27 2.65 2.91 -5.30
CA LYS A 27 3.24 1.86 -6.14
C LYS A 27 3.70 0.67 -5.29
N LYS A 28 4.43 0.94 -4.19
CA LYS A 28 4.89 -0.07 -3.22
C LYS A 28 3.73 -0.95 -2.76
N TRP A 29 2.65 -0.34 -2.25
CA TRP A 29 1.50 -1.08 -1.75
C TRP A 29 0.78 -1.87 -2.84
N ARG A 30 0.61 -1.31 -4.04
CA ARG A 30 0.06 -2.05 -5.19
C ARG A 30 0.90 -3.30 -5.52
N GLU A 31 2.22 -3.18 -5.49
CA GLU A 31 3.15 -4.26 -5.82
C GLU A 31 3.21 -5.34 -4.72
N ILE A 32 3.15 -4.95 -3.44
CA ILE A 32 3.02 -5.87 -2.30
C ILE A 32 1.77 -6.75 -2.47
N PHE A 33 0.66 -6.13 -2.86
CA PHE A 33 -0.61 -6.83 -3.14
C PHE A 33 -0.61 -7.60 -4.47
N LYS A 34 0.47 -7.49 -5.26
CA LYS A 34 0.63 -8.13 -6.58
C LYS A 34 -0.52 -7.77 -7.54
N ILE A 35 -0.89 -6.49 -7.54
CA ILE A 35 -1.95 -5.95 -8.38
C ILE A 35 -1.30 -5.19 -9.54
N SER A 36 -1.80 -5.40 -10.76
CA SER A 36 -1.31 -4.65 -11.93
C SER A 36 -1.98 -3.27 -12.01
N GLN A 37 -1.36 -2.30 -12.68
CA GLN A 37 -1.99 -0.98 -12.91
C GLN A 37 -3.33 -1.11 -13.66
N VAL A 38 -3.42 -2.05 -14.61
CA VAL A 38 -4.64 -2.32 -15.39
C VAL A 38 -5.76 -2.89 -14.52
N GLU A 39 -5.42 -3.76 -13.59
CA GLU A 39 -6.40 -4.34 -12.67
C GLU A 39 -6.93 -3.31 -11.68
N LEU A 40 -6.02 -2.57 -11.04
CA LEU A 40 -6.38 -1.49 -10.13
C LEU A 40 -7.25 -0.44 -10.83
N SER A 41 -6.92 -0.10 -12.09
CA SER A 41 -7.67 0.88 -12.86
C SER A 41 -9.09 0.42 -13.17
N LYS A 42 -9.30 -0.89 -13.41
CA LYS A 42 -10.64 -1.47 -13.61
C LYS A 42 -11.50 -1.35 -12.34
N ASN A 43 -10.95 -1.71 -11.19
CA ASN A 43 -11.67 -1.61 -9.91
C ASN A 43 -11.99 -0.13 -9.56
N LEU A 44 -11.04 0.78 -9.78
CA LEU A 44 -11.23 2.21 -9.53
C LEU A 44 -12.07 2.96 -10.58
N GLY A 45 -12.46 2.31 -11.68
CA GLY A 45 -13.20 2.95 -12.78
C GLY A 45 -12.44 4.09 -13.47
N MET A 46 -11.11 3.98 -13.57
CA MET A 46 -10.26 4.99 -14.23
C MET A 46 -9.25 4.37 -15.21
N GLY A 47 -8.57 5.20 -15.98
CA GLY A 47 -7.55 4.74 -16.92
C GLY A 47 -6.27 4.30 -16.20
N ALA A 48 -5.62 3.23 -16.69
CA ALA A 48 -4.32 2.78 -16.16
C ALA A 48 -3.21 3.85 -16.26
N SER A 49 -3.32 4.77 -17.22
CA SER A 49 -2.45 5.95 -17.33
C SER A 49 -2.59 6.88 -16.12
N VAL A 50 -3.78 7.01 -15.53
CA VAL A 50 -4.01 7.84 -14.34
C VAL A 50 -3.31 7.23 -13.12
N ILE A 51 -3.37 5.91 -12.99
CA ILE A 51 -2.63 5.17 -11.96
C ILE A 51 -1.12 5.38 -12.14
N SER A 52 -0.62 5.21 -13.37
CA SER A 52 0.78 5.47 -13.71
C SER A 52 1.21 6.92 -13.40
N ASP A 53 0.35 7.91 -13.66
CA ASP A 53 0.63 9.31 -13.34
C ASP A 53 0.79 9.57 -11.84
N TYR A 54 -0.01 8.91 -11.01
CA TYR A 54 0.16 8.97 -9.55
C TYR A 54 1.44 8.27 -9.12
N GLU A 55 1.67 7.04 -9.59
CA GLU A 55 2.81 6.23 -9.18
C GLU A 55 4.16 6.79 -9.59
N SER A 56 4.20 7.55 -10.69
CA SER A 56 5.40 8.25 -11.17
C SER A 56 5.59 9.64 -10.56
N GLY A 57 4.66 10.11 -9.72
CA GLY A 57 4.70 11.45 -9.15
C GLY A 57 4.40 12.58 -10.14
N ARG A 58 3.97 12.27 -11.38
CA ARG A 58 3.51 13.30 -12.35
C ARG A 58 2.30 14.06 -11.82
N ARG A 59 1.39 13.37 -11.12
CA ARG A 59 0.34 13.99 -10.31
C ARG A 59 0.85 14.16 -8.89
N LYS A 60 1.11 15.41 -8.52
CA LYS A 60 1.55 15.76 -7.16
C LYS A 60 0.45 15.41 -6.16
N SER A 61 0.83 14.64 -5.15
CA SER A 61 0.08 14.29 -3.95
C SER A 61 -1.38 13.86 -4.16
N PRO A 62 -1.71 12.56 -4.04
CA PRO A 62 -3.09 12.09 -4.12
C PRO A 62 -3.95 12.75 -3.03
N GLY A 63 -5.14 13.24 -3.39
CA GLY A 63 -6.09 13.76 -2.41
C GLY A 63 -6.61 12.67 -1.48
N ILE A 64 -7.12 13.03 -0.30
CA ILE A 64 -7.59 12.10 0.74
C ILE A 64 -8.58 11.05 0.17
N LYS A 65 -9.56 11.49 -0.63
CA LYS A 65 -10.53 10.58 -1.29
C LYS A 65 -9.88 9.60 -2.27
N MET A 66 -8.77 9.98 -2.89
CA MET A 66 -8.04 9.10 -3.80
C MET A 66 -7.27 8.04 -3.02
N ILE A 67 -6.66 8.42 -1.89
CA ILE A 67 -5.98 7.49 -0.99
C ILE A 67 -6.97 6.46 -0.44
N GLU A 68 -8.13 6.92 0.05
CA GLU A 68 -9.21 6.04 0.52
C GLU A 68 -9.62 5.02 -0.54
N LYS A 69 -9.96 5.49 -1.75
CA LYS A 69 -10.32 4.62 -2.88
C LYS A 69 -9.21 3.63 -3.23
N PHE A 70 -7.95 4.06 -3.23
CA PHE A 70 -6.82 3.18 -3.52
C PHE A 70 -6.70 2.07 -2.48
N VAL A 71 -6.75 2.43 -1.19
CA VAL A 71 -6.63 1.47 -0.08
C VAL A 71 -7.79 0.48 -0.10
N ASP A 72 -9.01 0.96 -0.34
CA ASP A 72 -10.16 0.07 -0.45
C ASP A 72 -10.03 -0.87 -1.65
N ALA A 73 -9.65 -0.35 -2.82
CA ALA A 73 -9.50 -1.14 -4.04
C ALA A 73 -8.48 -2.28 -3.88
N ILE A 74 -7.29 -2.03 -3.31
CA ILE A 74 -6.29 -3.10 -3.15
C ILE A 74 -6.74 -4.16 -2.15
N ILE A 75 -7.49 -3.77 -1.11
CA ILE A 75 -8.05 -4.68 -0.12
C ILE A 75 -9.16 -5.54 -0.74
N GLU A 76 -10.08 -4.93 -1.48
CA GLU A 76 -11.16 -5.63 -2.18
C GLU A 76 -10.60 -6.64 -3.17
N ILE A 77 -9.64 -6.25 -4.01
CA ILE A 77 -9.01 -7.15 -4.99
C ILE A 77 -8.34 -8.35 -4.29
N ASP A 78 -7.63 -8.15 -3.17
CA ASP A 78 -7.04 -9.29 -2.44
C ASP A 78 -8.13 -10.18 -1.82
N LEU A 79 -9.18 -9.60 -1.24
CA LEU A 79 -10.30 -10.38 -0.68
C LEU A 79 -11.02 -11.22 -1.75
N GLU A 80 -11.24 -10.67 -2.94
CA GLU A 80 -11.79 -11.40 -4.09
C GLU A 80 -10.89 -12.56 -4.53
N ARG A 81 -9.57 -12.41 -4.41
CA ARG A 81 -8.56 -13.46 -4.67
C ARG A 81 -8.40 -14.43 -3.49
N GLY A 82 -9.24 -14.33 -2.48
CA GLY A 82 -9.23 -15.18 -1.31
C GLY A 82 -8.38 -14.66 -0.16
N GLY A 83 -7.89 -13.43 -0.16
CA GLY A 83 -7.39 -12.69 1.01
C GLY A 83 -6.01 -13.09 1.54
N LYS A 84 -5.10 -13.56 0.68
CA LYS A 84 -3.81 -14.14 1.11
C LYS A 84 -2.91 -13.07 1.74
N VAL A 85 -2.74 -11.93 1.08
CA VAL A 85 -1.82 -10.87 1.53
C VAL A 85 -2.33 -10.26 2.83
N ILE A 86 -3.64 -10.01 2.93
CA ILE A 86 -4.27 -9.50 4.16
C ILE A 86 -4.05 -10.46 5.33
N ARG A 87 -4.24 -11.77 5.15
CA ARG A 87 -3.99 -12.75 6.22
C ARG A 87 -2.53 -12.79 6.66
N GLU A 88 -1.60 -12.73 5.72
CA GLU A 88 -0.16 -12.65 6.03
C GLU A 88 0.14 -11.44 6.92
N PHE A 89 -0.34 -10.24 6.54
CA PHE A 89 -0.16 -9.03 7.36
C PHE A 89 -0.84 -9.13 8.74
N ILE A 90 -2.08 -9.59 8.81
CA ILE A 90 -2.77 -9.76 10.09
C ILE A 90 -1.99 -10.72 10.99
N SER A 91 -1.50 -11.84 10.45
CA SER A 91 -0.71 -12.80 11.23
C SER A 91 0.61 -12.24 11.75
N LEU A 92 1.29 -11.39 10.98
CA LEU A 92 2.52 -10.72 11.41
C LEU A 92 2.27 -9.76 12.58
N TYR A 93 1.19 -9.00 12.51
CA TYR A 93 0.89 -7.95 13.51
C TYR A 93 0.20 -8.45 14.78
N ASP A 94 -0.38 -9.65 14.77
CA ASP A 94 -1.02 -10.25 15.96
C ASP A 94 0.02 -10.82 16.95
N THR A 95 1.29 -10.91 16.55
CA THR A 95 2.36 -11.33 17.46
C THR A 95 2.82 -10.16 18.32
N GLN A 96 2.65 -10.27 19.65
CA GLN A 96 3.06 -9.25 20.64
C GLN A 96 4.54 -8.87 20.53
N GLU A 97 5.37 -9.80 20.06
CA GLU A 97 6.80 -9.62 19.84
C GLU A 97 7.10 -8.65 18.67
N PHE A 98 6.28 -8.58 17.63
CA PHE A 98 6.54 -7.71 16.46
C PHE A 98 6.46 -6.22 16.76
N LYS A 99 5.67 -5.81 17.78
CA LYS A 99 5.56 -4.40 18.18
C LYS A 99 6.90 -3.82 18.65
N SER A 100 7.82 -4.63 19.18
CA SER A 100 9.13 -4.16 19.65
C SER A 100 10.21 -4.16 18.55
N PHE A 101 10.12 -5.04 17.55
CA PHE A 101 11.13 -5.16 16.48
C PHE A 101 11.08 -4.06 15.41
N ILE A 102 9.90 -3.47 15.16
CA ILE A 102 9.70 -2.44 14.11
C ILE A 102 10.57 -1.19 14.36
N ILE A 103 10.93 -0.88 15.61
CA ILE A 103 11.75 0.30 15.95
C ILE A 103 13.15 0.25 15.28
N CYS A 104 13.65 -0.94 14.92
CA CYS A 104 14.98 -1.10 14.32
C CYS A 104 14.96 -1.30 12.79
N MET A 105 13.81 -1.50 12.15
CA MET A 105 13.74 -1.70 10.70
C MET A 105 13.57 -0.37 9.98
N LYS A 106 14.58 0.02 9.20
CA LYS A 106 14.45 1.12 8.22
C LYS A 106 13.83 0.56 6.95
N GLU A 107 12.57 0.89 6.67
CA GLU A 107 11.99 0.62 5.36
C GLU A 107 12.52 1.65 4.36
N PHE A 108 13.03 1.17 3.22
CA PHE A 108 13.46 2.03 2.14
C PHE A 108 12.28 2.31 1.21
N GLU A 109 12.08 3.58 0.85
CA GLU A 109 11.03 3.99 -0.09
C GLU A 109 11.26 3.42 -1.50
N LYS A 110 12.53 3.09 -1.83
CA LYS A 110 12.95 2.49 -3.10
C LYS A 110 14.04 1.45 -2.87
N PRO A 111 14.24 0.50 -3.80
CA PRO A 111 15.41 -0.36 -3.78
C PRO A 111 16.68 0.50 -3.80
N VAL A 112 17.52 0.33 -2.78
CA VAL A 112 18.84 0.96 -2.69
C VAL A 112 19.90 -0.08 -2.95
N TYR A 113 20.96 0.32 -3.65
CA TYR A 113 22.11 -0.54 -3.85
C TYR A 113 22.94 -0.62 -2.57
N ILE A 114 23.59 -1.75 -2.32
CA ILE A 114 24.46 -1.98 -1.14
C ILE A 114 25.53 -0.89 -0.95
N LYS A 115 25.93 -0.23 -2.05
CA LYS A 115 26.93 0.86 -2.09
C LYS A 115 26.40 2.22 -1.58
N GLU A 116 25.09 2.36 -1.42
CA GLU A 116 24.43 3.60 -0.97
C GLU A 116 24.04 3.55 0.53
N PHE A 117 24.43 2.47 1.22
CA PHE A 117 24.18 2.25 2.65
C PHE A 117 25.46 2.48 3.45
#